data_AF-A0A497LV47-F1
#
_entry.id   AF-A0A497LV47-F1
#
_cell.length_a   1.000
_cell.length_b   1.000
_cell.length_c   1.000
_cell.angle_alpha   90.00
_cell.angle_beta   90.00
_cell.angle_gamma   90.00
#
_symmetry.space_group_name_H-M   'P 1'
#
loop_
_entity.id
_entity.type
_entity.pdbx_description
1 polymer ?
#
loop_
_entity_poly.entity_id
_entity_poly.type
_entity_poly.pdbx_seq_one_letter_code
_entity_poly.pdbx_strand_id
1 'polypeptide(L)'
;MDRLLLDTTYFLPLFGIDVKLQRFEELLPKLLEGFDTLYNPVSLVEAKWLILRLMRRSKPRAEGLLEAYRRGLKALQFDERLKPTALTEPE
;
A
#
# COMPACT_ATOMS: atom_id res chain seq x y z
N MET A 1 -4.73 -22.05 -3.65
CA MET A 1 -4.65 -20.90 -2.73
C MET A 1 -5.84 -20.02 -3.02
N ASP A 2 -6.54 -19.60 -1.98
CA ASP A 2 -7.61 -18.63 -2.13
C ASP A 2 -7.02 -17.27 -2.52
N ARG A 3 -7.80 -16.49 -3.27
CA ARG A 3 -7.40 -15.15 -3.68
C ARG A 3 -7.84 -14.12 -2.65
N LEU A 4 -6.94 -13.20 -2.33
CA LEU A 4 -7.21 -12.13 -1.38
C LEU A 4 -6.91 -10.78 -2.03
N LEU A 5 -7.91 -9.91 -2.09
CA LEU A 5 -7.71 -8.53 -2.56
C LEU A 5 -7.47 -7.62 -1.36
N LEU A 6 -6.32 -6.97 -1.31
CA LEU A 6 -5.99 -6.00 -0.28
C LEU A 6 -6.56 -4.62 -0.63
N ASP A 7 -7.24 -4.03 0.36
CA ASP A 7 -7.67 -2.64 0.35
C ASP A 7 -6.50 -1.67 0.59
N THR A 8 -6.68 -0.40 0.20
CA THR A 8 -5.74 0.71 0.41
C THR A 8 -5.17 0.77 1.83
N THR A 9 -6.01 0.48 2.84
CA THR A 9 -5.63 0.53 4.25
C THR A 9 -4.40 -0.32 4.58
N TYR A 10 -4.23 -1.48 3.95
CA TYR A 10 -3.10 -2.39 4.19
C TYR A 10 -1.78 -1.89 3.59
N PHE A 11 -1.83 -0.94 2.64
CA PHE A 11 -0.64 -0.33 2.05
C PHE A 11 -0.15 0.91 2.81
N LEU A 12 -1.02 1.55 3.58
CA LEU A 12 -0.70 2.78 4.29
C LEU A 12 0.54 2.66 5.21
N PRO A 13 0.75 1.57 5.97
CA PRO A 13 1.98 1.39 6.76
C PRO A 13 3.24 1.36 5.90
N LEU A 14 3.20 0.74 4.71
CA LEU A 14 4.33 0.69 3.77
C LEU A 14 4.70 2.09 3.25
N PHE A 15 3.75 3.02 3.26
CA PHE A 15 3.96 4.42 2.89
C PHE A 15 4.23 5.34 4.09
N GLY A 16 4.50 4.78 5.27
CA GLY A 16 4.82 5.53 6.48
C GLY A 16 3.61 6.19 7.15
N ILE A 17 2.39 5.72 6.86
CA ILE A 17 1.17 6.18 7.52
C ILE A 17 0.71 5.13 8.53
N ASP A 18 0.72 5.52 9.81
CA ASP A 18 0.21 4.66 10.88
C ASP A 18 -1.34 4.60 10.86
N VAL A 19 -1.86 3.39 10.75
CA VAL A 19 -3.30 3.06 10.77
C VAL A 19 -3.67 2.12 11.92
N LYS A 20 -2.78 1.92 12.91
CA LYS A 20 -3.00 1.08 14.09
C LYS A 20 -3.37 -0.37 13.78
N LEU A 21 -2.91 -0.91 12.65
CA LEU A 21 -3.03 -2.33 12.33
C LEU A 21 -2.15 -3.14 13.30
N GLN A 22 -2.79 -3.96 14.13
CA GLN A 22 -2.07 -4.75 15.13
C GLN A 22 -1.22 -5.82 14.47
N ARG A 23 0.04 -5.95 14.92
CA ARG A 23 0.98 -6.98 14.48
C ARG A 23 1.20 -7.00 12.94
N PHE A 24 1.08 -5.84 12.28
CA PHE A 24 1.19 -5.73 10.82
C PHE A 24 2.47 -6.37 10.26
N GLU A 25 3.63 -6.02 10.83
CA GLU A 25 4.94 -6.55 10.42
C GLU A 25 5.04 -8.09 10.57
N GLU A 26 4.26 -8.68 11.48
CA GLU A 26 4.25 -10.13 11.70
C GLU A 26 3.24 -10.85 10.82
N LEU A 27 2.07 -10.24 10.61
CA LEU A 27 0.92 -10.87 9.96
C LEU A 27 0.92 -10.69 8.44
N LEU A 28 1.39 -9.54 7.94
CA LEU A 28 1.42 -9.29 6.49
C LEU A 28 2.26 -10.35 5.75
N PRO A 29 3.49 -10.70 6.16
CA PRO A 29 4.28 -11.72 5.46
C PRO A 29 3.57 -13.08 5.43
N LYS A 30 2.99 -13.51 6.55
CA LYS A 30 2.25 -14.78 6.66
C LYS A 30 1.03 -14.82 5.73
N LEU A 31 0.35 -13.68 5.59
CA LEU A 31 -0.78 -13.52 4.68
C LEU A 31 -0.31 -13.58 3.23
N LEU A 32 0.77 -12.89 2.86
CA LEU A 32 1.35 -12.92 1.51
C LEU A 32 1.88 -14.31 1.13
N GLU A 33 2.33 -15.12 2.10
CA GLU A 33 2.76 -16.50 1.88
C GLU A 33 1.59 -17.49 1.82
N GLY A 34 0.46 -17.18 2.46
CA GLY A 34 -0.70 -18.07 2.55
C GLY A 34 -1.75 -17.92 1.45
N PHE A 35 -1.78 -16.77 0.76
CA PHE A 35 -2.81 -16.41 -0.22
C PHE A 35 -2.21 -15.89 -1.52
N ASP A 36 -2.94 -16.10 -2.63
CA ASP A 36 -2.64 -15.40 -3.89
C ASP A 36 -3.15 -13.95 -3.75
N THR A 37 -2.25 -13.07 -3.31
CA THR A 37 -2.62 -11.74 -2.86
C THR A 37 -2.58 -10.74 -4.02
N LEU A 38 -3.67 -10.00 -4.17
CA LEU A 38 -3.91 -9.04 -5.22
C LEU A 38 -4.09 -7.63 -4.64
N TYR A 39 -3.86 -6.62 -5.46
CA TYR A 39 -4.25 -5.24 -5.17
C TYR A 39 -4.73 -4.53 -6.43
N ASN A 40 -5.71 -3.63 -6.27
CA ASN A 40 -6.09 -2.76 -7.38
C ASN A 40 -5.09 -1.59 -7.47
N PRO A 41 -4.53 -1.26 -8.65
CA PRO A 41 -3.65 -0.09 -8.83
C PRO A 41 -4.27 1.24 -8.33
N VAL A 42 -5.59 1.37 -8.32
CA VAL A 42 -6.33 2.50 -7.73
C VAL A 42 -5.97 2.68 -6.25
N SER A 43 -5.71 1.59 -5.52
CA SER A 43 -5.33 1.65 -4.10
C SER A 43 -4.03 2.45 -3.87
N LEU A 44 -3.08 2.37 -4.82
CA LEU A 44 -1.86 3.17 -4.79
C LEU A 44 -2.16 4.65 -5.05
N VAL A 45 -3.12 4.94 -5.94
CA VAL A 45 -3.59 6.31 -6.23
C VAL A 45 -4.27 6.91 -5.00
N GLU A 46 -5.11 6.15 -4.32
CA GLU A 46 -5.78 6.56 -3.07
C GLU A 46 -4.77 6.86 -1.96
N ALA A 47 -3.79 5.98 -1.76
CA ALA A 47 -2.70 6.21 -0.83
C ALA A 47 -1.91 7.48 -1.17
N LYS A 48 -1.58 7.69 -2.46
CA LYS A 48 -0.91 8.91 -2.92
C LYS A 48 -1.76 10.15 -2.65
N TRP A 49 -3.07 10.08 -2.89
CA TRP A 49 -3.99 11.17 -2.63
C TRP A 49 -4.05 11.54 -1.15
N LEU A 50 -4.11 10.55 -0.27
CA LEU A 50 -4.03 10.74 1.18
C LEU A 50 -2.72 11.44 1.58
N ILE A 51 -1.59 10.99 1.03
CA ILE A 51 -0.27 11.58 1.28
C ILE A 51 -0.24 13.04 0.83
N LEU A 52 -0.71 13.35 -0.38
CA LEU A 52 -0.80 14.73 -0.88
C LEU A 52 -1.70 15.62 0.00
N ARG A 53 -2.76 15.05 0.59
CA ARG A 53 -3.61 15.76 1.56
C ARG A 53 -2.87 16.03 2.88
N LEU A 54 -2.08 15.08 3.38
CA LEU A 54 -1.27 15.24 4.59
C LEU A 54 -0.13 16.24 4.39
N MET A 55 0.55 16.21 3.25
CA MET A 55 1.59 17.16 2.86
C MET A 55 1.06 18.60 2.86
N ARG A 56 -0.15 18.82 2.33
CA ARG A 56 -0.81 20.13 2.33
C ARG A 56 -1.08 20.68 3.74
N ARG A 57 -1.25 19.80 4.73
CA ARG A 57 -1.49 20.18 6.14
C ARG A 57 -0.21 20.45 6.92
N SER A 58 0.95 19.94 6.48
CA SER A 58 2.22 20.12 7.18
C SER A 58 3.40 20.15 6.20
N LYS A 59 3.81 21.36 5.80
CA LYS A 59 4.99 21.56 4.94
C LYS A 59 6.28 20.92 5.48
N PRO A 60 6.62 21.01 6.78
CA PRO A 60 7.85 20.40 7.30
C PRO A 60 7.92 18.88 7.14
N ARG A 61 6.77 18.19 7.09
CA ARG A 61 6.70 16.72 6.95
C ARG A 61 6.55 16.27 5.49
N ALA A 62 6.39 17.20 4.56
CA ALA A 62 5.98 16.87 3.20
C ALA A 62 7.03 16.03 2.45
N GLU A 63 8.31 16.36 2.62
CA GLU A 63 9.41 15.63 1.99
C GLU A 63 9.53 14.20 2.52
N GLY A 64 9.49 14.02 3.85
CA GLY A 64 9.53 12.70 4.47
C GLY A 64 8.35 11.80 4.09
N LEU A 65 7.15 12.37 3.96
CA LEU A 65 5.96 11.63 3.48
C LEU A 65 6.13 11.16 2.03
N LEU A 66 6.67 12.02 1.16
CA LEU A 66 6.89 11.68 -0.24
C LEU A 66 8.01 10.63 -0.39
N GLU A 67 9.05 10.71 0.43
CA GLU A 67 10.11 9.72 0.47
C GLU A 67 9.58 8.35 0.95
N ALA A 68 8.80 8.33 2.03
CA ALA A 68 8.17 7.11 2.52
C ALA A 68 7.27 6.45 1.47
N TYR A 69 6.45 7.25 0.76
CA TYR A 69 5.65 6.76 -0.37
C TYR A 69 6.50 6.08 -1.45
N ARG A 70 7.59 6.74 -1.88
CA ARG A 70 8.48 6.18 -2.91
C ARG A 70 9.15 4.90 -2.46
N ARG A 71 9.57 4.80 -1.19
CA ARG A 71 10.14 3.57 -0.62
C ARG A 71 9.11 2.44 -0.61
N GLY A 72 7.88 2.70 -0.16
CA GLY A 72 6.81 1.72 -0.18
C GLY A 72 6.47 1.25 -1.60
N LEU A 73 6.43 2.15 -2.58
CA LEU A 73 6.23 1.77 -3.98
C LEU A 73 7.33 0.85 -4.51
N LYS A 74 8.60 1.14 -4.19
CA LYS A 74 9.72 0.26 -4.56
C LYS A 74 9.57 -1.11 -3.91
N ALA A 75 9.23 -1.16 -2.63
CA ALA A 75 9.01 -2.43 -1.93
C ALA A 75 7.91 -3.25 -2.60
N LEU A 76 6.77 -2.64 -2.94
CA LEU A 76 5.67 -3.30 -3.65
C LEU A 76 6.06 -3.76 -5.05
N GLN A 77 6.84 -2.96 -5.79
CA GLN A 77 7.26 -3.30 -7.16
C GLN A 77 8.16 -4.54 -7.21
N PHE A 78 8.99 -4.76 -6.18
CA PHE A 78 9.93 -5.87 -6.13
C PHE A 78 9.44 -7.07 -5.31
N ASP A 79 8.22 -7.02 -4.75
CA ASP A 79 7.63 -8.14 -4.02
C ASP A 79 6.72 -8.97 -4.94
N GLU A 80 7.22 -10.10 -5.41
CA GLU A 80 6.50 -10.99 -6.34
C GLU A 80 5.28 -11.69 -5.71
N ARG A 81 5.13 -11.64 -4.37
CA ARG A 81 4.01 -12.25 -3.65
C ARG A 81 2.72 -11.44 -3.78
N LEU A 82 2.83 -10.19 -4.21
CA LEU A 82 1.71 -9.27 -4.33
C LEU A 82 1.55 -8.83 -5.79
N LYS A 83 0.40 -9.13 -6.39
CA LYS A 83 0.18 -8.88 -7.83
C LYS A 83 -0.85 -7.78 -8.07
N PRO A 84 -0.63 -6.88 -9.03
CA PRO A 84 -1.65 -5.91 -9.41
C PRO A 84 -2.79 -6.61 -10.17
N THR A 85 -4.02 -6.15 -9.96
CA THR A 85 -5.12 -6.39 -10.91
C THR A 85 -5.00 -5.45 -12.10
N ALA A 86 -5.83 -5.67 -13.13
CA ALA A 86 -6.08 -4.62 -14.12
C ALA A 86 -6.61 -3.35 -13.43
N LEU A 87 -6.27 -2.17 -13.99
CA LEU A 87 -6.68 -0.88 -13.46
C LEU A 87 -8.21 -0.70 -13.56
N THR A 88 -8.76 -1.02 -14.73
CA THR A 88 -10.19 -0.98 -15.05
C THR A 88 -10.47 -2.05 -16.08
N GLU A 89 -11.52 -2.83 -15.88
CA GLU A 89 -12.05 -3.74 -16.90
C GLU A 89 -13.50 -3.33 -17.18
N PRO A 90 -13.87 -3.09 -18.45
CA PRO A 90 -15.21 -2.67 -18.83
C PRO A 90 -16.20 -3.82 -19.01
N GLU A 91 -15.70 -5.06 -19.00
CA GLU A 91 -16.50 -6.28 -19.15
C GLU A 91 -17.20 -6.69 -17.85
#